data_AF-A0A3N4M0U6-F1
#
_entry.id   AF-A0A3N4M0U6-F1
#
_cell.length_a   1.000
_cell.length_b   1.000
_cell.length_c   1.000
_cell.angle_alpha   90.00
_cell.angle_beta   90.00
_cell.angle_gamma   90.00
#
_symmetry.space_group_name_H-M   'P 1'
#
loop_
_entity.id
_entity.type
_entity.pdbx_description
1 polymer ?
#
loop_
_entity_poly.entity_id
_entity_poly.type
_entity_poly.pdbx_seq_one_letter_code
_entity_poly.pdbx_strand_id
1 'polypeptide(L)'
;CGKDVACMAATGFGKSLTYQMATPMMAKRFGLIVTPLNALGEDQVFACKKFHIRACNLTAEFMQSNPEVIRDIIAGKYNLVFVAPE
;
A
#
# COMPACT_ATOMS: atom_id res chain seq x y z
N CYS A 1 -20.85 -2.11 -3.82
CA CYS A 1 -20.21 -3.43 -3.63
C CYS A 1 -18.91 -3.47 -4.41
N GLY A 2 -17.83 -4.02 -3.84
CA GLY A 2 -16.61 -4.37 -4.58
C GLY A 2 -16.81 -5.67 -5.34
N LYS A 3 -16.05 -5.89 -6.42
CA LYS A 3 -15.98 -7.16 -7.13
C LYS A 3 -14.54 -7.66 -7.10
N ASP A 4 -14.38 -8.97 -6.98
CA ASP A 4 -13.07 -9.60 -7.13
C ASP A 4 -12.63 -9.51 -8.59
N VAL A 5 -11.35 -9.17 -8.80
CA VAL A 5 -10.78 -8.95 -10.13
C VAL A 5 -9.43 -9.64 -10.21
N ALA A 6 -9.24 -10.44 -11.26
CA ALA A 6 -7.93 -10.93 -11.68
C ALA A 6 -7.44 -10.09 -12.86
N CYS A 7 -6.24 -9.53 -12.74
CA CYS A 7 -5.62 -8.74 -13.80
C CYS A 7 -4.30 -9.40 -14.22
N MET A 8 -4.19 -9.74 -15.51
CA MET A 8 -2.95 -10.19 -16.14
C MET A 8 -2.50 -9.12 -17.12
N ALA A 9 -1.31 -8.56 -16.89
CA ALA A 9 -0.70 -7.59 -17.79
C ALA A 9 0.82 -7.68 -17.73
N ALA A 10 1.50 -7.32 -18.82
CA ALA A 10 2.95 -7.28 -18.87
C ALA A 10 3.52 -6.21 -17.91
N THR A 11 4.79 -6.31 -17.56
CA THR A 11 5.50 -5.26 -16.81
C THR A 11 5.44 -3.93 -17.56
N GLY A 12 5.43 -2.81 -16.84
CA GLY A 12 5.31 -1.47 -17.45
C GLY A 12 3.89 -1.05 -17.86
N PHE A 13 2.91 -1.96 -17.97
CA PHE A 13 1.51 -1.64 -18.32
C PHE A 13 0.70 -0.97 -17.19
N GLY A 14 1.36 -0.49 -16.13
CA GLY A 14 0.68 0.28 -15.09
C GLY A 14 -0.26 -0.53 -14.19
N LYS A 15 -0.05 -1.85 -14.02
CA LYS A 15 -0.84 -2.70 -13.10
C LYS A 15 -1.05 -2.07 -11.73
N SER A 16 -0.01 -1.44 -11.19
CA SER A 16 -0.01 -0.79 -9.89
C SER A 16 -0.99 0.38 -9.78
N LEU A 17 -1.28 1.07 -10.89
CA LEU A 17 -2.26 2.16 -10.93
C LEU A 17 -3.65 1.70 -10.51
N THR A 18 -4.00 0.43 -10.79
CA THR A 18 -5.31 -0.15 -10.48
C THR A 18 -5.65 -0.01 -9.00
N TYR A 19 -4.72 -0.34 -8.09
CA TYR A 19 -4.95 -0.20 -6.65
C TYR A 19 -4.54 1.19 -6.13
N GLN A 20 -3.54 1.82 -6.73
CA GLN A 20 -3.07 3.15 -6.32
C GLN A 20 -4.12 4.23 -6.55
N MET A 21 -4.90 4.17 -7.63
CA MET A 21 -5.98 5.12 -7.90
C MET A 21 -7.29 4.73 -7.20
N ALA A 22 -7.59 3.43 -7.09
CA ALA A 22 -8.86 2.99 -6.49
C ALA A 22 -8.97 3.33 -5.00
N THR A 23 -7.85 3.31 -4.29
CA THR A 23 -7.86 3.40 -2.82
C THR A 23 -8.08 4.81 -2.27
N PRO A 24 -7.42 5.88 -2.78
CA PRO A 24 -7.67 7.26 -2.34
C PRO A 24 -9.11 7.73 -2.54
N MET A 25 -9.85 7.10 -3.47
CA MET A 25 -11.26 7.41 -3.73
C MET A 25 -12.21 6.88 -2.65
N MET A 26 -11.73 6.06 -1.71
CA MET A 26 -12.54 5.48 -0.64
C MET A 26 -12.26 6.20 0.69
N ALA A 27 -13.17 7.09 1.10
CA ALA A 27 -13.03 7.86 2.34
C ALA A 27 -12.92 6.94 3.58
N LYS A 28 -11.99 7.27 4.49
CA LYS A 28 -11.70 6.53 5.74
C LYS A 28 -11.36 5.05 5.53
N ARG A 29 -10.83 4.68 4.38
CA ARG A 29 -10.32 3.33 4.08
C ARG A 29 -8.87 3.40 3.63
N PHE A 30 -8.16 2.29 3.82
CA PHE A 30 -6.84 2.06 3.26
C PHE A 30 -6.87 0.80 2.41
N GLY A 31 -5.85 0.65 1.57
CA GLY A 31 -5.62 -0.53 0.75
C GLY A 31 -4.45 -1.30 1.35
N LEU A 32 -4.64 -2.60 1.57
CA LEU A 32 -3.57 -3.51 1.97
C LEU A 32 -3.03 -4.20 0.71
N ILE A 33 -1.75 -4.01 0.42
CA ILE A 33 -1.08 -4.62 -0.73
C ILE A 33 -0.07 -5.63 -0.19
N VAL A 34 -0.28 -6.91 -0.54
CA VAL A 34 0.69 -7.96 -0.24
C VAL A 34 1.74 -7.98 -1.35
N THR A 35 3.00 -7.79 -0.98
CA THR A 35 4.15 -7.88 -1.89
C THR A 35 4.99 -9.12 -1.56
N PRO A 36 5.68 -9.72 -2.54
CA PRO A 36 6.45 -10.93 -2.28
C PRO A 36 7.73 -10.69 -1.48
N LEU A 37 8.22 -9.44 -1.37
CA LEU A 37 9.44 -9.07 -0.64
C LEU A 37 9.28 -7.69 -0.01
N ASN A 38 9.90 -7.48 1.16
CA ASN A 38 9.95 -6.17 1.82
C ASN A 38 10.59 -5.08 0.94
N ALA A 39 11.68 -5.39 0.25
CA ALA A 39 12.37 -4.44 -0.64
C ALA A 39 11.45 -3.87 -1.73
N LEU A 40 10.56 -4.70 -2.29
CA LEU A 40 9.58 -4.25 -3.28
C LEU A 40 8.55 -3.32 -2.65
N GLY A 41 8.13 -3.58 -1.40
CA GLY A 41 7.26 -2.68 -0.66
C GLY A 41 7.85 -1.28 -0.49
N GLU A 42 9.15 -1.19 -0.17
CA GLU A 42 9.86 0.10 -0.05
C GLU A 42 9.90 0.87 -1.37
N ASP A 43 10.22 0.18 -2.48
CA ASP A 43 10.18 0.76 -3.82
C ASP A 43 8.79 1.33 -4.16
N GLN A 44 7.72 0.61 -3.78
CA GLN A 44 6.35 1.08 -4.00
C GLN A 44 6.01 2.29 -3.12
N VAL A 45 6.46 2.34 -1.87
CA VAL A 45 6.29 3.51 -1.00
C VAL A 45 6.99 4.72 -1.61
N PHE A 46 8.21 4.55 -2.12
CA PHE A 46 8.93 5.63 -2.81
C PHE A 46 8.19 6.10 -4.07
N ALA A 47 7.64 5.19 -4.86
CA ALA A 47 6.81 5.54 -6.01
C ALA A 47 5.55 6.33 -5.59
N CYS A 48 4.88 5.92 -4.51
CA CYS A 48 3.69 6.60 -3.98
C CYS A 48 3.96 8.04 -3.53
N LYS A 49 5.14 8.31 -2.96
CA LYS A 49 5.56 9.67 -2.56
C LYS A 49 5.52 10.65 -3.75
N LYS A 50 5.90 10.21 -4.96
CA LYS A 50 5.89 11.05 -6.18
C LYS A 50 4.48 11.50 -6.56
N PHE A 51 3.47 10.72 -6.18
CA PHE A 51 2.06 11.00 -6.46
C PHE A 51 1.31 11.56 -5.24
N HIS A 52 2.03 11.96 -4.18
CA HIS A 52 1.45 12.45 -2.92
C HIS A 52 0.49 11.45 -2.26
N ILE A 53 0.67 10.16 -2.53
CA ILE A 53 -0.09 9.08 -1.89
C ILE A 53 0.60 8.73 -0.57
N ARG A 54 -0.13 8.83 0.54
CA ARG A 54 0.40 8.48 1.87
C ARG A 54 0.48 6.96 1.96
N ALA A 55 1.69 6.42 1.95
CA ALA A 55 1.93 4.98 2.00
C ALA A 55 3.01 4.61 3.02
N CYS A 56 2.91 3.40 3.58
CA CYS A 56 3.97 2.81 4.39
C CYS A 56 4.20 1.34 4.00
N ASN A 57 5.41 0.85 4.31
CA ASN A 57 5.76 -0.56 4.24
C ASN A 57 5.79 -1.09 5.68
N LEU A 58 4.87 -1.98 6.02
CA LEU A 58 4.64 -2.44 7.38
C LEU A 58 5.52 -3.65 7.69
N THR A 59 6.81 -3.41 7.93
CA THR A 59 7.76 -4.43 8.38
C THR A 59 7.81 -4.52 9.91
N ALA A 60 8.40 -5.60 10.43
CA ALA A 60 8.63 -5.75 11.87
C ALA A 60 9.48 -4.59 12.43
N GLU A 61 10.55 -4.20 11.75
CA GLU A 61 11.42 -3.09 12.15
C GLU A 61 10.67 -1.75 12.12
N PHE A 62 9.81 -1.55 11.11
CA PHE A 62 9.00 -0.35 11.00
C PHE A 62 8.00 -0.25 12.16
N MET A 63 7.33 -1.35 12.51
CA MET A 63 6.41 -1.40 13.65
C MET A 63 7.12 -1.18 14.99
N GLN A 64 8.31 -1.72 15.17
CA GLN A 64 9.12 -1.50 16.39
C GLN A 64 9.52 -0.03 16.54
N SER A 65 9.92 0.61 15.43
CA SER A 65 10.32 2.02 15.42
C SER A 65 9.12 2.98 15.48
N ASN A 66 7.93 2.51 15.11
CA ASN A 66 6.70 3.30 15.05
C ASN A 66 5.55 2.57 15.76
N PRO A 67 5.56 2.51 17.11
CA PRO A 67 4.57 1.73 17.87
C PRO A 67 3.12 2.18 17.66
N GLU A 68 2.91 3.42 17.21
CA GLU A 68 1.59 3.99 16.92
C GLU A 68 1.11 3.73 15.49
N VAL A 69 1.92 3.09 14.62
CA VAL A 69 1.63 2.93 13.19
C VAL A 69 0.28 2.26 12.92
N ILE A 70 -0.08 1.26 13.72
CA ILE A 70 -1.35 0.54 13.56
C ILE A 70 -2.52 1.48 13.86
N ARG A 71 -2.42 2.30 14.92
CA ARG A 71 -3.43 3.31 15.24
C ARG A 71 -3.54 4.34 14.12
N ASP A 72 -2.42 4.73 13.54
CA ASP A 72 -2.35 5.69 12.44
C ASP A 72 -2.98 5.16 11.14
N ILE A 73 -2.77 3.87 10.82
CA ILE A 73 -3.44 3.19 9.70
C ILE A 73 -4.95 3.19 9.93
N ILE A 74 -5.41 2.78 11.11
CA ILE A 74 -6.84 2.74 11.46
C ILE A 74 -7.46 4.15 11.43
N ALA A 75 -6.72 5.17 11.85
CA ALA A 75 -7.13 6.57 11.81
C ALA A 75 -7.15 7.16 10.37
N GLY A 76 -6.73 6.40 9.35
CA GLY A 76 -6.74 6.84 7.95
C GLY A 76 -5.60 7.81 7.60
N LYS A 77 -4.49 7.78 8.36
CA LYS A 77 -3.30 8.55 8.02
C LYS A 77 -2.57 8.00 6.79
N TYR A 78 -2.80 6.73 6.45
CA TYR A 78 -2.28 6.07 5.25
C TYR A 78 -3.39 5.73 4.26
N ASN A 79 -3.10 5.91 2.97
CA ASN A 79 -3.94 5.47 1.87
C ASN A 79 -3.59 4.02 1.49
N LEU A 80 -2.30 3.70 1.39
CA LEU A 80 -1.81 2.35 1.04
C LEU A 80 -0.89 1.81 2.13
N VAL A 81 -1.01 0.53 2.44
CA VAL A 81 -0.14 -0.20 3.36
C VAL A 81 0.40 -1.42 2.62
N PHE A 82 1.71 -1.48 2.46
CA PHE A 82 2.40 -2.63 1.88
C PHE A 82 2.82 -3.58 3.00
N VAL A 83 2.69 -4.88 2.76
CA VAL A 83 3.11 -5.93 3.69
C VAL A 83 3.73 -7.08 2.92
N ALA A 84 4.81 -7.65 3.43
CA ALA A 84 5.33 -8.93 2.96
C ALA A 84 4.84 -10.06 3.89
N PRO A 85 4.65 -11.28 3.37
CA PRO A 85 4.19 -12.42 4.16
C PRO A 85 5.27 -13.03 5.07
N GLU A 86 6.52 -12.57 4.96
CA GLU A 86 7.68 -13.00 5.72
C GLU A 86 7.69 -12.37 7.13
#